data_AF-A0A4R0IWI5-F1
#
_entry.id   AF-A0A4R0IWI5-F1
#
_cell.length_a   1.000
_cell.length_b   1.000
_cell.length_c   1.000
_cell.angle_alpha   90.00
_cell.angle_beta   90.00
_cell.angle_gamma   90.00
#
_symmetry.space_group_name_H-M   'P 1'
#
loop_
_entity.id
_entity.type
_entity.pdbx_description
1 polymer ?
#
loop_
_entity_poly.entity_id
_entity_poly.type
_entity_poly.pdbx_seq_one_letter_code
_entity_poly.pdbx_strand_id
1 'polypeptide(L)'
;MADVSEAGNTALPGTAAPGAIRVRPGTIRLNADRSDDERLRLVIVNAGDRPIQIGSHLHLPDANSALTFDREAAQGFRLDIPSGTSQRFEPGASREVALVALRGNRRVPGIQLKGADRG
;
A
#
# COMPACT_ATOMS: atom_id res chain seq x y z
N MET A 1 46.64 -21.88 14.77
CA MET A 1 45.84 -23.05 14.38
C MET A 1 45.07 -23.47 15.63
N ALA A 2 43.86 -22.95 15.79
CA ALA A 2 42.94 -23.30 16.86
C ALA A 2 41.53 -23.25 16.24
N ASP A 3 41.05 -24.45 15.99
CA ASP A 3 39.67 -24.93 15.88
C ASP A 3 38.53 -23.88 15.84
N VAL A 4 37.90 -23.79 14.68
CA VAL A 4 36.56 -23.18 14.49
C VAL A 4 35.55 -24.32 14.43
N SER A 5 35.02 -24.72 15.59
CA SER A 5 33.96 -25.72 15.70
C SER A 5 32.81 -25.22 16.56
N GLU A 6 31.60 -25.24 15.96
CA GLU A 6 30.28 -25.21 16.58
C GLU A 6 29.78 -23.90 17.22
N ALA A 7 29.44 -22.91 16.38
CA ALA A 7 28.34 -22.02 16.69
C ALA A 7 27.01 -22.73 16.37
N GLY A 8 26.44 -23.37 17.39
CA GLY A 8 25.14 -24.02 17.34
C GLY A 8 24.05 -23.09 16.77
N ASN A 9 23.27 -23.65 15.86
CA ASN A 9 22.06 -23.07 15.28
C ASN A 9 21.07 -22.68 16.39
N THR A 10 21.08 -21.43 16.83
CA THR A 10 20.06 -20.92 17.76
C THR A 10 18.78 -20.68 16.96
N ALA A 11 17.95 -21.71 16.86
CA ALA A 11 16.58 -21.60 16.36
C ALA A 11 15.86 -20.49 17.12
N LEU A 12 15.19 -19.58 16.39
CA LEU A 12 14.37 -18.51 16.97
C LEU A 12 13.40 -19.11 18.00
N PRO A 13 13.38 -18.64 19.26
CA PRO A 13 12.52 -19.19 20.30
C PRO A 13 11.06 -19.01 19.88
N GLY A 14 10.41 -20.12 19.54
CA GLY A 14 9.00 -20.12 19.10
C GLY A 14 8.65 -21.11 17.99
N THR A 15 9.60 -21.78 17.33
CA THR A 15 9.31 -22.65 16.16
C THR A 15 8.80 -24.06 16.50
N ALA A 16 8.81 -24.45 17.79
CA ALA A 16 8.50 -25.81 18.24
C ALA A 16 7.30 -25.92 19.21
N ALA A 17 6.65 -24.80 19.56
CA ALA A 17 5.47 -24.82 20.42
C ALA A 17 4.18 -25.16 19.63
N PRO A 18 3.14 -25.74 20.27
CA PRO A 18 1.81 -25.84 19.66
C PRO A 18 1.32 -24.47 19.17
N GLY A 19 0.89 -24.39 17.91
CA GLY A 19 0.49 -23.13 17.27
C GLY A 19 1.62 -22.34 16.60
N ALA A 20 2.86 -22.79 16.67
CA ALA A 20 3.99 -22.16 15.98
C ALA A 20 3.87 -22.23 14.46
N ILE A 21 4.07 -21.09 13.78
CA ILE A 21 4.17 -21.02 12.32
C ILE A 21 5.66 -21.07 11.93
N ARG A 22 6.02 -22.04 11.09
CA ARG A 22 7.36 -22.18 10.53
C ARG A 22 7.39 -21.54 9.14
N VAL A 23 8.07 -20.42 9.01
CA VAL A 23 8.22 -19.71 7.73
C VAL A 23 9.64 -19.83 7.21
N ARG A 24 9.80 -19.83 5.88
CA ARG A 24 11.13 -19.69 5.28
C ARG A 24 11.63 -18.25 5.51
N PRO A 25 12.93 -18.07 5.83
CA PRO A 25 13.53 -16.74 5.82
C PRO A 25 13.40 -16.12 4.42
N GLY A 26 13.16 -14.82 4.37
CA GLY A 26 13.08 -14.07 3.11
C GLY A 26 12.04 -12.97 3.13
N THR A 27 11.88 -12.32 1.98
CA THR A 27 10.88 -11.27 1.74
C THR A 27 9.98 -11.67 0.59
N ILE A 28 8.74 -11.19 0.61
CA ILE A 28 7.78 -11.39 -0.48
C ILE A 28 7.61 -10.06 -1.21
N ARG A 29 7.90 -10.04 -2.50
CA ARG A 29 7.64 -8.88 -3.35
C ARG A 29 6.16 -8.84 -3.71
N LEU A 30 5.49 -7.76 -3.31
CA LEU A 30 4.08 -7.53 -3.63
C LEU A 30 3.92 -6.95 -5.04
N ASN A 31 2.80 -7.27 -5.68
CA ASN A 31 2.45 -6.76 -7.01
C ASN A 31 3.60 -6.91 -8.03
N ALA A 32 4.37 -8.01 -7.95
CA ALA A 32 5.57 -8.23 -8.75
C ALA A 32 5.29 -8.38 -10.25
N ASP A 33 4.03 -8.63 -10.59
CA ASP A 33 3.47 -8.78 -11.94
C ASP A 33 3.06 -7.44 -12.58
N ARG A 34 3.57 -6.31 -12.06
CA ARG A 34 3.30 -4.96 -12.57
C ARG A 34 4.50 -4.44 -13.33
N SER A 35 4.27 -4.03 -14.57
CA SER A 35 5.25 -3.32 -15.39
C SER A 35 5.47 -1.89 -14.89
N ASP A 36 6.50 -1.23 -15.42
CA ASP A 36 6.87 0.13 -15.01
C ASP A 36 5.79 1.17 -15.36
N ASP A 37 5.03 0.96 -16.44
CA ASP A 37 3.87 1.79 -16.82
C ASP A 37 2.64 1.58 -15.93
N GLU A 38 2.57 0.47 -15.17
CA GLU A 38 1.50 0.20 -14.21
C GLU A 38 1.85 0.70 -12.79
N ARG A 39 2.92 1.50 -12.67
CA ARG A 39 3.46 2.02 -11.41
C ARG A 39 3.62 3.53 -11.50
N LEU A 40 3.29 4.22 -10.42
CA LEU A 40 3.41 5.67 -10.34
C LEU A 40 3.86 6.07 -8.93
N ARG A 41 4.52 7.22 -8.80
CA ARG A 41 4.74 7.89 -7.51
C ARG A 41 4.10 9.26 -7.56
N LEU A 42 3.33 9.60 -6.53
CA LEU A 42 2.71 10.91 -6.37
C LEU A 42 2.94 11.43 -4.96
N VAL A 43 3.06 12.75 -4.84
CA VAL A 43 2.99 13.43 -3.55
C VAL A 43 1.54 13.70 -3.20
N ILE A 44 1.10 13.26 -2.03
CA ILE A 44 -0.22 13.53 -1.48
C ILE A 44 -0.08 14.46 -0.29
N VAL A 45 -0.88 15.52 -0.28
CA VAL A 45 -0.95 16.49 0.82
C VAL A 45 -2.34 16.46 1.44
N ASN A 46 -2.43 16.36 2.77
CA ASN A 46 -3.69 16.60 3.47
C ASN A 46 -3.86 18.09 3.75
N ALA A 47 -4.67 18.78 2.95
CA ALA A 47 -5.01 20.19 3.13
C ALA A 47 -6.16 20.42 4.12
N GLY A 48 -6.74 19.35 4.67
CA GLY A 48 -7.80 19.42 5.66
C GLY A 48 -7.29 19.64 7.08
N ASP A 49 -8.24 19.83 7.99
CA ASP A 49 -8.03 20.04 9.43
C ASP A 49 -8.10 18.74 10.26
N ARG A 50 -8.42 17.60 9.62
CA ARG A 50 -8.61 16.30 10.25
C ARG A 50 -7.67 15.25 9.66
N PRO A 51 -7.24 14.25 10.45
CA PRO A 51 -6.45 13.15 9.94
C PRO A 51 -7.26 12.31 8.95
N ILE A 52 -6.60 11.87 7.87
CA ILE A 52 -7.20 11.05 6.80
C ILE A 52 -6.41 9.76 6.66
N GLN A 53 -7.11 8.63 6.57
CA GLN A 53 -6.49 7.31 6.39
C GLN A 53 -7.02 6.66 5.11
N ILE A 54 -6.10 6.20 4.26
CA ILE A 54 -6.39 5.61 2.94
C ILE A 54 -5.97 4.15 2.95
N GLY A 55 -6.92 3.25 2.65
CA GLY A 55 -6.65 1.81 2.56
C GLY A 55 -5.96 1.39 1.26
N SER A 56 -5.30 0.23 1.30
CA SER A 56 -4.57 -0.39 0.18
C SER A 56 -5.34 -0.54 -1.15
N HIS A 57 -6.66 -0.67 -1.11
CA HIS A 57 -7.51 -0.96 -2.28
C HIS A 57 -8.50 0.14 -2.64
N LEU A 58 -8.43 1.30 -1.99
CA LEU A 58 -9.23 2.44 -2.39
C LEU A 58 -8.77 2.91 -3.78
N HIS A 59 -9.73 3.18 -4.68
CA HIS A 59 -9.42 3.89 -5.90
C HIS A 59 -9.02 5.32 -5.55
N LEU A 60 -7.73 5.64 -5.74
CA LEU A 60 -7.13 6.84 -5.19
C LEU A 60 -7.85 8.15 -5.60
N PRO A 61 -8.30 8.34 -6.87
CA PRO A 61 -9.06 9.52 -7.28
C PRO A 61 -10.39 9.70 -6.56
N ASP A 62 -10.92 8.67 -5.90
CA ASP A 62 -12.16 8.74 -5.12
C ASP A 62 -11.89 8.93 -3.61
N ALA A 63 -10.62 9.14 -3.23
CA ALA A 63 -10.25 9.50 -1.86
C ALA A 63 -10.80 10.87 -1.45
N ASN A 64 -10.78 11.14 -0.14
CA ASN A 64 -11.29 12.37 0.47
C ASN A 64 -10.80 13.63 -0.28
N SER A 65 -11.72 14.56 -0.58
CA SER A 65 -11.45 15.79 -1.34
C SER A 65 -10.47 16.74 -0.67
N ALA A 66 -10.28 16.64 0.64
CA ALA A 66 -9.26 17.38 1.39
C ALA A 66 -7.82 16.93 1.06
N LEU A 67 -7.64 15.81 0.36
CA LEU A 67 -6.33 15.39 -0.13
C LEU A 67 -6.05 16.02 -1.50
N THR A 68 -4.94 16.75 -1.58
CA THR A 68 -4.42 17.38 -2.79
C THR A 68 -3.33 16.53 -3.41
N PHE A 69 -3.54 16.12 -4.66
CA PHE A 69 -2.62 15.39 -5.54
C PHE A 69 -3.20 15.42 -6.96
N ASP A 70 -2.42 14.97 -7.95
CA ASP A 70 -2.88 14.81 -9.33
C ASP A 70 -3.88 13.65 -9.44
N ARG A 71 -5.18 13.97 -9.43
CA ARG A 71 -6.27 12.96 -9.53
C ARG A 71 -6.38 12.35 -10.92
N GLU A 72 -6.00 13.08 -11.96
CA GLU A 72 -6.04 12.59 -13.34
C GLU A 72 -4.96 11.53 -13.54
N ALA A 73 -3.72 11.81 -13.13
CA ALA A 73 -2.63 10.84 -13.16
C ALA A 73 -2.90 9.62 -12.26
N ALA A 74 -3.65 9.80 -11.17
CA ALA A 74 -4.04 8.71 -10.27
C ALA A 74 -5.21 7.84 -10.79
N GLN A 75 -5.80 8.15 -11.95
CA GLN A 75 -6.97 7.44 -12.45
C GLN A 75 -6.68 5.95 -12.71
N GLY A 76 -7.46 5.08 -12.06
CA GLY A 76 -7.26 3.64 -12.12
C GLY A 76 -6.16 3.10 -11.20
N PHE A 77 -5.60 3.91 -10.30
CA PHE A 77 -4.55 3.49 -9.36
C PHE A 77 -5.06 3.32 -7.92
N ARG A 78 -4.33 2.51 -7.16
CA ARG A 78 -4.43 2.33 -5.70
C ARG A 78 -3.04 2.35 -5.05
N LEU A 79 -2.98 2.41 -3.71
CA LEU A 79 -1.70 2.38 -3.00
C LEU A 79 -0.96 1.04 -3.21
N ASP A 80 0.34 1.11 -3.50
CA ASP A 80 1.23 -0.05 -3.59
C ASP A 80 1.77 -0.46 -2.21
N ILE A 81 0.86 -0.88 -1.33
CA ILE A 81 1.13 -1.31 0.04
C ILE A 81 0.51 -2.70 0.31
N PRO A 82 0.90 -3.40 1.39
CA PRO A 82 0.30 -4.69 1.75
C PRO A 82 -1.22 -4.63 1.86
N SER A 83 -1.90 -5.67 1.38
CA SER A 83 -3.35 -5.77 1.46
C SER A 83 -3.82 -5.69 2.92
N GLY A 84 -4.96 -5.04 3.15
CA GLY A 84 -5.51 -4.81 4.49
C GLY A 84 -4.81 -3.69 5.28
N THR A 85 -3.70 -3.13 4.80
CA THR A 85 -3.04 -1.99 5.43
C THR A 85 -3.53 -0.65 4.87
N SER A 86 -3.11 0.44 5.50
CA SER A 86 -3.51 1.79 5.16
C SER A 86 -2.42 2.81 5.46
N GLN A 87 -2.47 3.94 4.79
CA GLN A 87 -1.60 5.08 5.04
C GLN A 87 -2.38 6.23 5.67
N ARG A 88 -1.86 6.77 6.76
CA ARG A 88 -2.44 7.89 7.51
C ARG A 88 -1.71 9.19 7.20
N PHE A 89 -2.48 10.25 6.99
CA PHE A 89 -2.03 11.61 6.72
C PHE A 89 -2.61 12.53 7.79
N GLU A 90 -1.74 13.08 8.63
CA GLU A 90 -2.11 14.14 9.58
C GLU A 90 -2.46 15.45 8.83
N PRO A 91 -3.20 16.38 9.45
CA PRO A 91 -3.44 17.71 8.89
C PRO A 91 -2.14 18.40 8.47
N GLY A 92 -2.07 18.91 7.24
CA GLY A 92 -0.89 19.56 6.66
C GLY A 92 0.24 18.61 6.23
N ALA A 93 0.13 17.31 6.47
CA ALA A 93 1.18 16.37 6.11
C ALA A 93 1.29 16.21 4.59
N SER A 94 2.53 16.21 4.09
CA SER A 94 2.90 15.92 2.70
C SER A 94 3.75 14.65 2.65
N ARG A 95 3.41 13.71 1.78
CA ARG A 95 4.13 12.45 1.64
C ARG A 95 4.10 11.93 0.22
N GLU A 96 5.26 11.49 -0.28
CA GLU A 96 5.34 10.69 -1.50
C GLU A 96 4.86 9.27 -1.25
N VAL A 97 3.98 8.77 -2.12
CA VAL A 97 3.42 7.43 -2.06
C VAL A 97 3.63 6.69 -3.36
N ALA A 98 3.87 5.38 -3.25
CA ALA A 98 3.91 4.48 -4.40
C ALA A 98 2.50 3.98 -4.73
N LEU A 99 2.18 3.97 -6.01
CA LEU A 99 0.90 3.60 -6.57
C LEU A 99 1.05 2.44 -7.56
N VAL A 100 -0.01 1.66 -7.67
CA VAL A 100 -0.11 0.54 -8.60
C VAL A 100 -1.46 0.53 -9.29
N ALA A 101 -1.47 0.24 -10.59
CA ALA A 101 -2.70 0.16 -11.37
C ALA A 101 -3.61 -0.96 -10.85
N LEU A 102 -4.92 -0.70 -10.85
CA LEU A 102 -5.96 -1.70 -10.69
C LEU A 102 -5.90 -2.70 -11.87
N ARG A 103 -6.21 -3.97 -11.59
CA ARG A 103 -6.33 -5.04 -12.60
C ARG A 103 -7.74 -5.64 -12.59
N GLY A 104 -7.93 -6.71 -13.36
CA GLY A 104 -9.26 -7.24 -13.69
C GLY A 104 -9.94 -6.30 -14.70
N ASN A 105 -11.25 -6.09 -14.55
CA ASN A 105 -12.03 -5.26 -15.47
C ASN A 105 -11.79 -3.75 -15.32
N ARG A 106 -10.93 -3.33 -14.38
CA ARG A 106 -10.61 -1.91 -14.09
C ARG A 106 -11.85 -1.02 -13.91
N ARG A 107 -12.96 -1.60 -13.44
CA ARG A 107 -14.22 -0.90 -13.19
C ARG A 107 -14.33 -0.57 -11.70
N VAL A 108 -14.55 0.70 -11.38
CA VAL A 108 -14.72 1.19 -10.01
C VAL A 108 -16.15 1.70 -9.82
N PRO A 109 -17.07 0.86 -9.33
CA PRO A 109 -18.44 1.29 -9.06
C PRO A 109 -18.56 1.97 -7.68
N GLY A 110 -19.12 3.18 -7.63
CA GLY A 110 -19.84 3.66 -6.44
C GLY A 110 -19.03 3.98 -5.17
N ILE A 111 -17.75 4.34 -5.27
CA ILE A 111 -16.96 4.76 -4.08
C ILE A 111 -17.32 6.19 -3.63
N GLN A 112 -17.54 7.09 -4.58
CA GLN A 112 -18.12 8.40 -4.32
C GLN A 112 -19.25 8.67 -5.31
N LEU A 113 -20.25 9.41 -4.84
CA LEU A 113 -21.22 10.08 -5.71
C LEU A 113 -20.46 11.17 -6.46
N LYS A 114 -19.94 10.84 -7.63
CA LYS A 114 -19.54 11.85 -8.62
C LYS A 114 -20.85 12.51 -9.03
N GLY A 115 -20.95 13.83 -8.85
CA GLY A 115 -22.15 14.58 -9.20
C GLY A 115 -22.62 14.10 -10.57
N ALA A 116 -23.88 13.64 -10.65
CA ALA A 116 -24.47 13.22 -11.91
C ALA A 116 -24.09 14.24 -12.99
N ASP A 117 -23.71 13.76 -14.18
CA ASP A 117 -23.56 14.62 -15.34
C ASP A 117 -24.71 15.63 -15.32
N ARG A 118 -24.40 16.89 -15.04
CA ARG A 118 -25.34 17.99 -15.25
C ARG A 118 -25.34 18.22 -16.76
N GLY A 119 -25.98 17.30 -17.47
CA GLY A 119 -26.37 17.41 -18.87
C GLY A 119 -27.89 17.52 -18.95
#